data_AF-A3XNP6-F1
#
_entry.id   AF-A3XNP6-F1
#
_cell.length_a   1.000
_cell.length_b   1.000
_cell.length_c   1.000
_cell.angle_alpha   90.00
_cell.angle_beta   90.00
_cell.angle_gamma   90.00
#
_symmetry.space_group_name_H-M   'P 1'
#
loop_
_entity.id
_entity.type
_entity.pdbx_description
1 polymer ?
#
loop_
_entity_poly.entity_id
_entity_poly.type
_entity_poly.pdbx_seq_one_letter_code
_entity_poly.pdbx_strand_id
1 'polypeptide(L)'
;MEYQQGQPREQLTLYTTCLDDMIPQDNSVRLIDQFVNLLDLQALGFQSKASQGRPPYDPADLLKLYIYGYMNRMRSSRILEKECLRNIEVIWLIKNLQPDHNTIARFRKDNPKAIKRVFRQSVQLARNFNLIGATLIAGDSTKLRAQNSKKNNYNKKKIQRHLDYIDKKLEEHNRELANADGDHKEEVQQQIHTRKAQRVKYQQIKNQLEQDTSSPNPQLSTSDPDSRHQIVRGTVTEVCYTAQTTVDAQNKILIDYKLTNANDKKAMGGMLARAKTILRTTHFTALYDKGYHTGSEFHTADHLGIATLVAIPAIGRKSQAPNPRYNAEYFNYNSDPDTYTCPQGHTLTSNGTQYKARNYTFKQYKTKACKTCVVRENCTTSKVNGKVIQRSQYTQNIQDNAKRIAQSGELYKRRQALVEHPYGTIKRQWGFNHILTKKGIQAASADLGLMLLAYNLKRLFKLKVSLEAAIKHSFLSVLKLLEGLERLKPKVYHQNTQNTSYAVFVGYRICMLPLKPNCLEV
;
A
#
# COMPACT_ATOMS: atom_id res chain seq x y z
N MET A 1 -8.98 -7.45 55.41
CA MET A 1 -9.34 -6.70 54.18
C MET A 1 -10.55 -7.39 53.59
N GLU A 2 -11.70 -6.74 53.61
CA GLU A 2 -12.89 -7.24 52.92
C GLU A 2 -12.69 -7.06 51.41
N TYR A 3 -12.66 -8.17 50.68
CA TYR A 3 -12.72 -8.17 49.22
C TYR A 3 -13.97 -8.91 48.78
N GLN A 4 -14.47 -8.56 47.59
CA GLN A 4 -15.63 -9.22 47.00
C GLN A 4 -15.34 -10.71 46.79
N GLN A 5 -16.18 -11.57 47.36
CA GLN A 5 -16.09 -13.02 47.17
C GLN A 5 -16.75 -13.39 45.84
N GLY A 6 -16.06 -14.21 45.04
CA GLY A 6 -16.63 -14.77 43.82
C GLY A 6 -17.58 -15.93 44.11
N GLN A 7 -18.29 -16.41 43.09
CA GLN A 7 -19.11 -17.61 43.22
C GLN A 7 -18.25 -18.90 43.22
N PRO A 8 -18.61 -19.93 44.01
CA PRO A 8 -17.94 -21.23 43.99
C PRO A 8 -18.00 -21.90 42.62
N ARG A 9 -16.87 -22.47 42.16
CA ARG A 9 -16.76 -23.09 40.83
C ARG A 9 -17.62 -24.34 40.66
N GLU A 10 -17.97 -24.99 41.76
CA GLU A 10 -18.75 -26.24 41.81
C GLU A 10 -20.26 -25.96 41.90
N GLN A 11 -20.66 -24.70 42.06
CA GLN A 11 -22.06 -24.33 42.12
C GLN A 11 -22.72 -24.52 40.75
N LEU A 12 -23.62 -25.49 40.66
CA LEU A 12 -24.44 -25.71 39.47
C LEU A 12 -25.29 -24.47 39.20
N THR A 13 -25.20 -23.96 37.97
CA THR A 13 -25.97 -22.81 37.50
C THR A 13 -26.77 -23.22 36.27
N LEU A 14 -28.08 -23.00 36.32
CA LEU A 14 -28.96 -23.13 35.16
C LEU A 14 -28.96 -21.81 34.38
N TYR A 15 -28.51 -21.85 33.13
CA TYR A 15 -28.64 -20.71 32.22
C TYR A 15 -30.01 -20.78 31.53
N THR A 16 -30.93 -19.90 31.89
CA THR A 16 -32.26 -19.78 31.23
C THR A 16 -32.23 -18.86 30.00
N THR A 17 -31.04 -18.54 29.50
CA THR A 17 -30.78 -17.56 28.44
C THR A 17 -30.27 -18.25 27.18
N CYS A 18 -30.69 -17.78 26.00
CA CYS A 18 -30.14 -18.27 24.74
C CYS A 18 -28.74 -17.66 24.47
N LEU A 19 -28.02 -18.18 23.47
CA LEU A 19 -26.70 -17.63 23.10
C LEU A 19 -26.77 -16.14 22.75
N ASP A 20 -27.88 -15.67 22.18
CA ASP A 20 -28.04 -14.26 21.82
C ASP A 20 -28.14 -13.35 23.06
N ASP A 21 -28.80 -13.79 24.12
CA ASP A 21 -28.95 -13.03 25.36
C ASP A 21 -27.59 -12.86 26.10
N MET A 22 -26.63 -13.75 25.86
CA MET A 22 -25.31 -13.72 26.49
C MET A 22 -24.41 -12.60 25.96
N ILE A 23 -24.74 -11.99 24.81
CA ILE A 23 -23.97 -10.92 24.18
C ILE A 23 -24.75 -9.61 24.25
N PRO A 24 -24.24 -8.57 24.96
CA PRO A 24 -24.90 -7.27 25.02
C PRO A 24 -25.18 -6.67 23.63
N GLN A 25 -26.29 -5.93 23.49
CA GLN A 25 -26.72 -5.35 22.21
C GLN A 25 -25.73 -4.30 21.67
N ASP A 26 -24.97 -3.64 22.55
CA ASP A 26 -23.95 -2.66 22.20
C ASP A 26 -22.56 -3.28 21.97
N ASN A 27 -22.44 -4.61 22.08
CA ASN A 27 -21.17 -5.28 21.87
C ASN A 27 -20.71 -5.18 20.39
N SER A 28 -19.45 -4.81 20.21
CA SER A 28 -18.83 -4.66 18.88
C SER A 28 -18.89 -5.89 17.99
N VAL A 29 -19.03 -7.10 18.57
CA VAL A 29 -19.16 -8.35 17.81
C VAL A 29 -20.42 -8.38 16.94
N ARG A 30 -21.52 -7.77 17.41
CA ARG A 30 -22.77 -7.66 16.64
C ARG A 30 -22.60 -6.81 15.40
N LEU A 31 -21.79 -5.75 15.47
CA LEU A 31 -21.48 -4.90 14.33
C LEU A 31 -20.60 -5.62 13.29
N ILE A 32 -19.74 -6.55 13.72
CA ILE A 32 -18.97 -7.40 12.80
C ILE A 32 -19.91 -8.34 12.06
N ASP A 33 -20.83 -8.98 12.79
CA ASP A 33 -21.84 -9.87 12.20
C ASP A 33 -22.69 -9.13 11.16
N GLN A 34 -23.27 -8.00 11.54
CA GLN A 34 -24.06 -7.14 10.65
C GLN A 34 -23.26 -6.68 9.43
N PHE A 35 -22.02 -6.19 9.62
CA PHE A 35 -21.18 -5.75 8.50
C PHE A 35 -20.95 -6.87 7.48
N VAL A 36 -20.62 -8.08 7.94
CA VAL A 36 -20.36 -9.21 7.02
C VAL A 36 -21.64 -9.70 6.36
N ASN A 37 -22.77 -9.74 7.07
CA ASN A 37 -24.07 -10.16 6.52
C ASN A 37 -24.57 -9.21 5.41
N LEU A 38 -24.13 -7.95 5.39
CA LEU A 38 -24.44 -7.00 4.32
C LEU A 38 -23.61 -7.19 3.04
N LEU A 39 -22.59 -8.05 3.06
CA LEU A 39 -21.69 -8.25 1.93
C LEU A 39 -22.17 -9.40 1.04
N ASP A 40 -22.21 -9.15 -0.27
CA ASP A 40 -22.25 -10.22 -1.26
C ASP A 40 -20.83 -10.81 -1.43
N LEU A 41 -20.52 -11.83 -0.63
CA LEU A 41 -19.19 -12.45 -0.63
C LEU A 41 -18.87 -13.14 -1.98
N GLN A 42 -19.87 -13.67 -2.68
CA GLN A 42 -19.65 -14.30 -3.98
C GLN A 42 -19.23 -13.25 -5.03
N ALA A 43 -19.94 -12.11 -5.10
CA ALA A 43 -19.56 -11.00 -5.98
C ALA A 43 -18.21 -10.38 -5.60
N LEU A 44 -17.86 -10.39 -4.31
CA LEU A 44 -16.53 -9.97 -3.84
C LEU A 44 -15.43 -10.96 -4.20
N GLY A 45 -15.77 -12.16 -4.67
CA GLY A 45 -14.84 -13.17 -5.20
C GLY A 45 -14.40 -14.20 -4.18
N PHE A 46 -15.16 -14.40 -3.10
CA PHE A 46 -15.01 -15.59 -2.27
C PHE A 46 -15.61 -16.78 -3.01
N GLN A 47 -14.82 -17.83 -3.19
CA GLN A 47 -15.26 -19.03 -3.92
C GLN A 47 -15.93 -20.03 -2.97
N SER A 48 -17.08 -20.55 -3.37
CA SER A 48 -17.67 -21.74 -2.76
C SER A 48 -16.84 -22.97 -3.19
N LYS A 49 -16.28 -23.70 -2.23
CA LYS A 49 -15.59 -24.96 -2.55
C LYS A 49 -16.63 -26.04 -2.84
N ALA A 50 -16.47 -26.77 -3.94
CA ALA A 50 -17.31 -27.93 -4.21
C ALA A 50 -17.11 -28.99 -3.12
N SER A 51 -18.20 -29.56 -2.63
CA SER A 51 -18.15 -30.60 -1.59
C SER A 51 -17.79 -31.95 -2.23
N GLN A 52 -16.52 -32.34 -2.14
CA GLN A 52 -16.18 -33.76 -2.08
C GLN A 52 -15.73 -34.05 -0.65
N GLY A 53 -16.62 -34.67 0.15
CA GLY A 53 -16.43 -34.93 1.58
C GLY A 53 -17.14 -33.91 2.49
N ARG A 54 -16.56 -33.63 3.67
CA ARG A 54 -17.13 -32.72 4.68
C ARG A 54 -17.45 -31.35 4.04
N PRO A 55 -18.68 -30.82 4.21
CA PRO A 55 -19.03 -29.50 3.69
C PRO A 55 -18.04 -28.43 4.17
N PRO A 56 -17.60 -27.52 3.29
CA PRO A 56 -16.73 -26.42 3.69
C PRO A 56 -17.47 -25.45 4.62
N TYR A 57 -16.72 -24.77 5.48
CA TYR A 57 -17.24 -23.64 6.25
C TYR A 57 -17.66 -22.49 5.33
N ASP A 58 -18.70 -21.75 5.74
CA ASP A 58 -19.11 -20.54 5.05
C ASP A 58 -17.96 -19.49 5.11
N PRO A 59 -17.56 -18.92 3.95
CA PRO A 59 -16.64 -17.79 3.91
C PRO A 59 -16.99 -16.63 4.84
N ALA A 60 -18.28 -16.40 5.10
CA ALA A 60 -18.75 -15.36 6.02
C ALA A 60 -18.28 -15.60 7.45
N ASP A 61 -18.42 -16.82 7.97
CA ASP A 61 -18.04 -17.16 9.34
C ASP A 61 -16.52 -17.03 9.52
N LEU A 62 -15.73 -17.46 8.54
CA LEU A 62 -14.28 -17.31 8.57
C LEU A 62 -13.84 -15.83 8.44
N LEU A 63 -14.56 -15.02 7.67
CA LEU A 63 -14.31 -13.58 7.58
C LEU A 63 -14.63 -12.87 8.90
N LYS A 64 -15.77 -13.17 9.51
CA LYS A 64 -16.18 -12.66 10.83
C LYS A 64 -15.11 -12.96 11.88
N LEU A 65 -14.67 -14.21 11.95
CA LEU A 65 -13.61 -14.66 12.85
C LEU A 65 -12.32 -13.85 12.67
N TYR A 66 -11.92 -13.61 11.42
CA TYR A 66 -10.73 -12.80 11.14
C TYR A 66 -10.88 -11.34 11.52
N ILE A 67 -12.02 -10.71 11.20
CA ILE A 67 -12.28 -9.32 11.58
C ILE A 67 -12.21 -9.18 13.10
N TYR A 68 -12.91 -10.06 13.83
CA TYR A 68 -12.89 -10.12 15.29
C TYR A 68 -11.47 -10.30 15.83
N GLY A 69 -10.73 -11.27 15.28
CA GLY A 69 -9.35 -11.55 15.63
C GLY A 69 -8.45 -10.33 15.51
N TYR A 70 -8.47 -9.66 14.36
CA TYR A 70 -7.61 -8.50 14.13
C TYR A 70 -8.03 -7.30 14.97
N MET A 71 -9.33 -7.10 15.22
CA MET A 71 -9.82 -6.09 16.14
C MET A 71 -9.34 -6.32 17.58
N ASN A 72 -9.22 -7.58 18.00
CA ASN A 72 -8.83 -7.98 19.36
C ASN A 72 -7.37 -8.45 19.46
N ARG A 73 -6.53 -8.12 18.47
CA ARG A 73 -5.08 -8.43 18.44
C ARG A 73 -4.74 -9.93 18.41
N MET A 74 -5.70 -10.78 18.05
CA MET A 74 -5.58 -12.23 17.89
C MET A 74 -5.44 -12.60 16.41
N ARG A 75 -4.21 -12.52 15.90
CA ARG A 75 -3.92 -12.70 14.46
C ARG A 75 -3.51 -14.13 14.05
N SER A 76 -3.07 -14.93 15.03
CA SER A 76 -2.62 -16.31 14.80
C SER A 76 -3.82 -17.22 14.60
N SER A 77 -3.81 -18.05 13.55
CA SER A 77 -4.90 -19.00 13.30
C SER A 77 -5.05 -20.03 14.43
N ARG A 78 -3.97 -20.38 15.13
CA ARG A 78 -4.03 -21.25 16.32
C ARG A 78 -4.63 -20.57 17.55
N ILE A 79 -4.48 -19.25 17.66
CA ILE A 79 -5.16 -18.50 18.71
C ILE A 79 -6.64 -18.47 18.37
N LEU A 80 -7.00 -18.14 17.12
CA LEU A 80 -8.39 -18.12 16.68
C LEU A 80 -9.09 -19.46 16.87
N GLU A 81 -8.45 -20.58 16.50
CA GLU A 81 -8.94 -21.94 16.76
C GLU A 81 -9.26 -22.17 18.25
N LYS A 82 -8.38 -21.73 19.16
CA LYS A 82 -8.62 -21.82 20.61
C LYS A 82 -9.77 -20.92 21.07
N GLU A 83 -9.88 -19.72 20.50
CA GLU A 83 -10.96 -18.77 20.84
C GLU A 83 -12.33 -19.31 20.42
N CYS A 84 -12.43 -20.06 19.32
CA CYS A 84 -13.67 -20.72 18.90
C CYS A 84 -14.24 -21.68 19.97
N LEU A 85 -13.44 -22.12 20.94
CA LEU A 85 -13.84 -23.06 21.99
C LEU A 85 -14.18 -22.40 23.33
N ARG A 86 -13.64 -21.21 23.61
CA ARG A 86 -13.66 -20.61 24.96
C ARG A 86 -14.22 -19.20 25.05
N ASN A 87 -14.30 -18.51 23.92
CA ASN A 87 -14.68 -17.11 23.89
C ASN A 87 -16.13 -17.00 23.45
N ILE A 88 -17.01 -16.58 24.36
CA ILE A 88 -18.45 -16.51 24.11
C ILE A 88 -18.81 -15.60 22.94
N GLU A 89 -18.06 -14.49 22.73
CA GLU A 89 -18.28 -13.60 21.59
C GLU A 89 -17.98 -14.31 20.27
N VAL A 90 -16.91 -15.11 20.22
CA VAL A 90 -16.56 -15.88 19.03
C VAL A 90 -17.55 -17.00 18.82
N ILE A 91 -17.87 -17.77 19.86
CA ILE A 91 -18.86 -18.86 19.80
C ILE A 91 -20.19 -18.33 19.26
N TRP A 92 -20.66 -17.17 19.74
CA TRP A 92 -21.84 -16.50 19.20
C TRP A 92 -21.66 -16.10 17.74
N LEU A 93 -20.55 -15.41 17.42
CA LEU A 93 -20.29 -14.82 16.09
C LEU A 93 -20.26 -15.85 14.96
N ILE A 94 -19.69 -17.03 15.21
CA ILE A 94 -19.57 -18.11 14.22
C ILE A 94 -20.48 -19.29 14.54
N LYS A 95 -21.53 -19.09 15.35
CA LYS A 95 -22.59 -20.09 15.61
C LYS A 95 -22.04 -21.44 16.10
N ASN A 96 -21.11 -21.39 17.05
CA ASN A 96 -20.45 -22.55 17.66
C ASN A 96 -19.67 -23.44 16.67
N LEU A 97 -19.31 -22.91 15.49
CA LEU A 97 -18.42 -23.60 14.57
C LEU A 97 -16.98 -23.64 15.12
N GLN A 98 -16.27 -24.73 14.84
CA GLN A 98 -14.92 -24.95 15.36
C GLN A 98 -13.93 -25.24 14.22
N PRO A 99 -13.64 -24.25 13.35
CA PRO A 99 -12.68 -24.42 12.27
C PRO A 99 -11.26 -24.60 12.82
N ASP A 100 -10.53 -25.57 12.26
CA ASP A 100 -9.13 -25.80 12.64
C ASP A 100 -8.20 -24.69 12.10
N HIS A 101 -7.02 -24.57 12.69
CA HIS A 101 -6.06 -23.52 12.32
C HIS A 101 -5.58 -23.57 10.87
N ASN A 102 -5.62 -24.73 10.20
CA ASN A 102 -5.26 -24.86 8.78
C ASN A 102 -6.37 -24.31 7.90
N THR A 103 -7.62 -24.63 8.22
CA THR A 103 -8.81 -24.07 7.56
C THR A 103 -8.80 -22.54 7.65
N ILE A 104 -8.60 -22.02 8.87
CA ILE A 104 -8.50 -20.58 9.12
C ILE A 104 -7.33 -19.99 8.32
N ALA A 105 -6.14 -20.59 8.36
CA ALA A 105 -4.96 -20.07 7.66
C ALA A 105 -5.12 -20.07 6.12
N ARG A 106 -5.72 -21.13 5.56
CA ARG A 106 -5.99 -21.25 4.12
C ARG A 106 -6.94 -20.15 3.63
N PHE A 107 -8.00 -19.85 4.38
CA PHE A 107 -8.93 -18.79 4.02
C PHE A 107 -8.24 -17.44 3.76
N ARG A 108 -7.37 -16.98 4.67
CA ARG A 108 -6.63 -15.72 4.47
C ARG A 108 -5.64 -15.80 3.30
N LYS A 109 -4.97 -16.95 3.14
CA LYS A 109 -3.97 -17.16 2.08
C LYS A 109 -4.60 -17.13 0.68
N ASP A 110 -5.75 -17.75 0.52
CA ASP A 110 -6.36 -18.01 -0.79
C ASP A 110 -7.24 -16.84 -1.27
N ASN A 111 -7.60 -15.89 -0.39
CA ASN A 111 -8.54 -14.80 -0.69
C ASN A 111 -7.96 -13.36 -0.66
N PRO A 112 -6.72 -13.07 -1.12
CA PRO A 112 -6.12 -11.74 -0.98
C PRO A 112 -6.87 -10.64 -1.75
N LYS A 113 -7.37 -10.97 -2.96
CA LYS A 113 -8.15 -10.04 -3.78
C LYS A 113 -9.53 -9.76 -3.18
N ALA A 114 -10.19 -10.81 -2.68
CA ALA A 114 -11.51 -10.69 -2.04
C ALA A 114 -11.41 -9.88 -0.74
N ILE A 115 -10.42 -10.14 0.12
CA ILE A 115 -10.14 -9.34 1.32
C ILE A 115 -9.91 -7.86 0.98
N LYS A 116 -9.15 -7.57 -0.09
CA LYS A 116 -8.98 -6.19 -0.56
C LYS A 116 -10.30 -5.54 -0.99
N ARG A 117 -11.21 -6.30 -1.60
CA ARG A 117 -12.54 -5.82 -1.96
C ARG A 117 -13.42 -5.59 -0.72
N VAL A 118 -13.36 -6.46 0.30
CA VAL A 118 -14.03 -6.23 1.60
C VAL A 118 -13.52 -4.96 2.27
N PHE A 119 -12.19 -4.72 2.28
CA PHE A 119 -11.64 -3.44 2.74
C PHE A 119 -12.28 -2.25 2.01
N ARG A 120 -12.44 -2.33 0.68
CA ARG A 120 -13.11 -1.27 -0.10
C ARG A 120 -14.57 -1.10 0.27
N GLN A 121 -15.27 -2.16 0.70
CA GLN A 121 -16.64 -2.05 1.22
C GLN A 121 -16.69 -1.22 2.50
N SER A 122 -15.70 -1.33 3.40
CA SER A 122 -15.60 -0.44 4.57
C SER A 122 -15.41 1.03 4.19
N VAL A 123 -14.68 1.30 3.10
CA VAL A 123 -14.47 2.66 2.56
C VAL A 123 -15.76 3.18 1.92
N GLN A 124 -16.47 2.34 1.17
CA GLN A 124 -17.76 2.69 0.57
C GLN A 124 -18.80 2.98 1.65
N LEU A 125 -18.84 2.17 2.71
CA LEU A 125 -19.68 2.41 3.88
C LEU A 125 -19.37 3.78 4.50
N ALA A 126 -18.09 4.05 4.80
CA ALA A 126 -17.66 5.35 5.32
C ALA A 126 -18.09 6.53 4.43
N ARG A 127 -17.99 6.38 3.10
CA ARG A 127 -18.43 7.39 2.14
C ARG A 127 -19.94 7.60 2.16
N ASN A 128 -20.73 6.52 2.23
CA ASN A 128 -22.19 6.61 2.25
C ASN A 128 -22.71 7.35 3.50
N PHE A 129 -21.93 7.32 4.59
CA PHE A 129 -22.19 8.08 5.82
C PHE A 129 -21.53 9.47 5.87
N ASN A 130 -21.00 9.98 4.74
CA ASN A 130 -20.30 11.26 4.68
C ASN A 130 -19.12 11.39 5.67
N LEU A 131 -18.46 10.26 5.97
CA LEU A 131 -17.30 10.22 6.87
C LEU A 131 -15.96 10.39 6.14
N ILE A 132 -16.00 10.42 4.80
CA ILE A 132 -14.85 10.69 3.94
C ILE A 132 -15.09 12.04 3.29
N GLY A 133 -14.20 12.99 3.56
CA GLY A 133 -14.35 14.36 3.07
C GLY A 133 -13.95 14.49 1.61
N ALA A 134 -13.00 13.68 1.15
CA ALA A 134 -12.50 13.66 -0.23
C ALA A 134 -11.93 15.01 -0.72
N THR A 135 -11.50 15.88 0.20
CA THR A 135 -10.90 17.20 -0.09
C THR A 135 -9.41 17.25 0.26
N LEU A 136 -9.01 16.54 1.32
CA LEU A 136 -7.64 16.47 1.78
C LEU A 136 -7.29 15.02 2.12
N ILE A 137 -6.24 14.52 1.48
CA ILE A 137 -5.72 13.18 1.75
C ILE A 137 -4.23 13.25 2.09
N ALA A 138 -3.75 12.26 2.82
CA ALA A 138 -2.33 12.05 3.06
C ALA A 138 -1.92 10.65 2.65
N GLY A 139 -0.83 10.54 1.90
CA GLY A 139 -0.22 9.28 1.50
C GLY A 139 1.13 9.09 2.19
N ASP A 140 1.38 7.87 2.64
CA ASP A 140 2.69 7.49 3.19
C ASP A 140 2.93 6.00 3.04
N SER A 141 4.12 5.56 3.44
CA SER A 141 4.45 4.16 3.54
C SER A 141 5.08 3.77 4.87
N THR A 142 4.81 2.55 5.31
CA THR A 142 5.43 1.96 6.49
C THR A 142 6.08 0.63 6.15
N LYS A 143 7.23 0.34 6.76
CA LYS A 143 7.90 -0.97 6.66
C LYS A 143 7.28 -1.95 7.66
N LEU A 144 7.01 -3.18 7.20
CA LEU A 144 6.49 -4.29 7.99
C LEU A 144 7.43 -5.48 7.86
N ARG A 145 7.98 -5.97 8.98
CA ARG A 145 8.92 -7.10 8.96
C ARG A 145 8.26 -8.33 8.32
N ALA A 146 8.98 -8.96 7.41
CA ALA A 146 8.55 -10.16 6.72
C ALA A 146 8.98 -11.41 7.50
N GLN A 147 8.50 -12.58 7.09
CA GLN A 147 8.87 -13.86 7.71
C GLN A 147 10.18 -14.42 7.13
N ASN A 148 11.23 -13.60 7.09
CA ASN A 148 12.55 -13.98 6.60
C ASN A 148 13.64 -13.30 7.45
N SER A 149 14.65 -14.07 7.87
CA SER A 149 15.76 -13.53 8.65
C SER A 149 16.77 -12.79 7.75
N LYS A 150 17.52 -11.83 8.30
CA LYS A 150 18.62 -11.17 7.57
C LYS A 150 19.71 -12.17 7.13
N LYS A 151 19.89 -13.25 7.90
CA LYS A 151 20.82 -14.35 7.56
C LYS A 151 20.36 -15.09 6.30
N ASN A 152 19.05 -15.25 6.12
CA ASN A 152 18.40 -15.94 5.00
C ASN A 152 18.03 -15.01 3.83
N ASN A 153 18.60 -13.80 3.78
CA ASN A 153 18.50 -12.92 2.62
C ASN A 153 19.88 -12.76 1.96
N TYR A 154 19.96 -12.97 0.66
CA TYR A 154 21.20 -13.04 -0.09
C TYR A 154 21.24 -12.01 -1.21
N ASN A 155 22.43 -11.47 -1.46
CA ASN A 155 22.75 -10.63 -2.61
C ASN A 155 24.11 -11.09 -3.16
N LYS A 156 24.47 -10.64 -4.38
CA LYS A 156 25.71 -11.08 -5.05
C LYS A 156 26.95 -10.93 -4.17
N LYS A 157 27.10 -9.79 -3.48
CA LYS A 157 28.23 -9.52 -2.57
C LYS A 157 28.28 -10.48 -1.38
N LYS A 158 27.14 -10.78 -0.77
CA LYS A 158 27.06 -11.69 0.39
C LYS A 158 27.37 -13.12 -0.02
N ILE A 159 26.90 -13.55 -1.20
CA ILE A 159 27.19 -14.88 -1.73
C ILE A 159 28.67 -15.03 -2.05
N GLN A 160 29.28 -14.03 -2.70
CA GLN A 160 30.72 -14.05 -2.97
C GLN A 160 31.52 -14.24 -1.68
N ARG A 161 31.23 -13.46 -0.63
CA ARG A 161 31.87 -13.62 0.69
C ARG A 161 31.71 -15.02 1.29
N HIS A 162 30.54 -15.65 1.10
CA HIS A 162 30.31 -17.01 1.59
C HIS A 162 31.13 -18.03 0.79
N LEU A 163 31.22 -17.89 -0.53
CA LEU A 163 32.05 -18.73 -1.39
C LEU A 163 33.54 -18.57 -1.04
N ASP A 164 34.04 -17.34 -0.96
CA ASP A 164 35.44 -17.05 -0.60
C ASP A 164 35.80 -17.66 0.77
N TYR A 165 34.91 -17.53 1.75
CA TYR A 165 35.10 -18.13 3.08
C TYR A 165 35.13 -19.67 3.03
N ILE A 166 34.25 -20.28 2.23
CA ILE A 166 34.19 -21.73 2.09
C ILE A 166 35.44 -22.25 1.37
N ASP A 167 35.87 -21.58 0.29
CA ASP A 167 37.06 -21.95 -0.48
C ASP A 167 38.31 -21.87 0.42
N LYS A 168 38.48 -20.78 1.19
CA LYS A 168 39.55 -20.67 2.19
C LYS A 168 39.50 -21.80 3.23
N LYS A 169 38.33 -22.14 3.76
CA LYS A 169 38.19 -23.23 4.74
C LYS A 169 38.46 -24.61 4.14
N LEU A 170 38.09 -24.83 2.88
CA LEU A 170 38.43 -26.06 2.17
C LEU A 170 39.95 -26.19 1.98
N GLU A 171 40.66 -25.11 1.66
CA GLU A 171 42.12 -25.10 1.59
C GLU A 171 42.80 -25.38 2.94
N GLU A 172 42.26 -24.85 4.04
CA GLU A 172 42.73 -25.15 5.41
C GLU A 172 42.50 -26.63 5.74
N HIS A 173 41.28 -27.15 5.58
CA HIS A 173 40.97 -28.54 5.88
C HIS A 173 41.70 -29.54 4.99
N ASN A 174 41.93 -29.23 3.71
CA ASN A 174 42.73 -30.10 2.84
C ASN A 174 44.20 -30.16 3.28
N ARG A 175 44.75 -29.07 3.84
CA ARG A 175 46.10 -29.06 4.43
C ARG A 175 46.14 -29.83 5.75
N GLU A 176 45.13 -29.67 6.60
CA GLU A 176 44.97 -30.44 7.83
C GLU A 176 44.86 -31.94 7.54
N LEU A 177 44.08 -32.32 6.52
CA LEU A 177 43.90 -33.71 6.10
C LEU A 177 45.22 -34.39 5.69
N ALA A 178 46.16 -33.63 5.14
CA ALA A 178 47.47 -34.14 4.74
C ALA A 178 48.35 -34.51 5.95
N ASN A 179 48.08 -33.92 7.13
CA ASN A 179 48.86 -34.10 8.36
C ASN A 179 48.06 -34.85 9.46
N ALA A 180 46.84 -35.30 9.17
CA ALA A 180 45.93 -35.89 10.15
C ALA A 180 45.93 -37.43 10.09
N ASP A 181 46.00 -38.06 11.26
CA ASP A 181 45.96 -39.51 11.44
C ASP A 181 44.77 -39.95 12.32
N GLY A 182 44.34 -41.21 12.17
CA GLY A 182 43.28 -41.83 12.98
C GLY A 182 41.94 -41.06 12.94
N ASP A 183 41.29 -40.96 14.09
CA ASP A 183 39.96 -40.32 14.26
C ASP A 183 39.93 -38.85 13.79
N HIS A 184 41.05 -38.14 13.88
CA HIS A 184 41.14 -36.75 13.44
C HIS A 184 40.99 -36.61 11.91
N LYS A 185 41.44 -37.61 11.15
CA LYS A 185 41.30 -37.64 9.69
C LYS A 185 39.84 -37.77 9.26
N GLU A 186 39.07 -38.60 9.96
CA GLU A 186 37.63 -38.78 9.69
C GLU A 186 36.85 -37.50 9.97
N GLU A 187 37.15 -36.82 11.07
CA GLU A 187 36.53 -35.54 11.42
C GLU A 187 36.78 -34.48 10.33
N VAL A 188 38.04 -34.34 9.89
CA VAL A 188 38.41 -33.38 8.83
C VAL A 188 37.71 -33.73 7.50
N GLN A 189 37.59 -35.01 7.14
CA GLN A 189 36.85 -35.45 5.96
C GLN A 189 35.35 -35.07 6.03
N GLN A 190 34.72 -35.25 7.20
CA GLN A 190 33.32 -34.83 7.40
C GLN A 190 33.16 -33.31 7.28
N GLN A 191 34.11 -32.53 7.80
CA GLN A 191 34.12 -31.08 7.66
C GLN A 191 34.25 -30.67 6.18
N ILE A 192 35.16 -31.29 5.42
CA ILE A 192 35.31 -31.07 3.96
C ILE A 192 34.01 -31.40 3.22
N HIS A 193 33.39 -32.54 3.52
CA HIS A 193 32.13 -32.95 2.89
C HIS A 193 31.02 -31.91 3.15
N THR A 194 30.88 -31.47 4.39
CA THR A 194 29.92 -30.44 4.80
C THR A 194 30.16 -29.11 4.07
N ARG A 195 31.43 -28.69 3.94
CA ARG A 195 31.80 -27.46 3.22
C ARG A 195 31.54 -27.56 1.71
N LYS A 196 31.82 -28.71 1.09
CA LYS A 196 31.48 -28.96 -0.33
C LYS A 196 29.97 -28.87 -0.56
N ALA A 197 29.15 -29.47 0.32
CA ALA A 197 27.69 -29.37 0.23
C ALA A 197 27.19 -27.92 0.38
N GLN A 198 27.76 -27.15 1.32
CA GLN A 198 27.46 -25.72 1.46
C GLN A 198 27.85 -24.92 0.22
N ARG A 199 29.01 -25.22 -0.39
CA ARG A 199 29.48 -24.57 -1.62
C ARG A 199 28.49 -24.75 -2.76
N VAL A 200 28.02 -25.99 -2.98
CA VAL A 200 27.00 -26.31 -4.01
C VAL A 200 25.74 -25.49 -3.79
N LYS A 201 25.23 -25.43 -2.56
CA LYS A 201 24.07 -24.60 -2.20
C LYS A 201 24.26 -23.12 -2.54
N TYR A 202 25.41 -22.54 -2.19
CA TYR A 202 25.68 -21.12 -2.49
C TYR A 202 25.90 -20.86 -3.98
N GLN A 203 26.45 -21.83 -4.72
CA GLN A 203 26.57 -21.75 -6.17
C GLN A 203 25.20 -21.74 -6.85
N GLN A 204 24.26 -22.56 -6.39
CA GLN A 204 22.87 -22.53 -6.88
C GLN A 204 22.23 -21.16 -6.65
N ILE A 205 22.42 -20.57 -5.46
CA ILE A 205 21.91 -19.24 -5.15
C ILE A 205 22.59 -18.16 -6.01
N LYS A 206 23.90 -18.28 -6.28
CA LYS A 206 24.63 -17.39 -7.18
C LYS A 206 24.01 -17.39 -8.58
N ASN A 207 23.80 -18.58 -9.15
CA ASN A 207 23.20 -18.74 -10.46
C ASN A 207 21.79 -18.11 -10.53
N GLN A 208 20.95 -18.33 -9.51
CA GLN A 208 19.62 -17.70 -9.42
C GLN A 208 19.71 -16.16 -9.39
N LEU A 209 20.65 -15.59 -8.64
CA LEU A 209 20.86 -14.14 -8.56
C LEU A 209 21.48 -13.54 -9.84
N GLU A 210 22.19 -14.33 -10.64
CA GLU A 210 22.73 -13.91 -11.93
C GLU A 210 21.67 -13.94 -13.03
N GLN A 211 20.75 -14.90 -12.97
CA GLN A 211 19.60 -15.00 -13.86
C GLN A 211 18.49 -13.98 -13.53
N ASP A 212 18.41 -13.49 -12.29
CA ASP A 212 17.44 -12.48 -11.89
C ASP A 212 17.79 -11.09 -12.44
N THR A 213 17.11 -10.71 -13.53
CA THR A 213 17.20 -9.39 -14.17
C THR A 213 16.12 -8.41 -13.68
N SER A 214 15.30 -8.78 -12.69
CA SER A 214 14.18 -7.96 -12.22
C SER A 214 14.61 -6.64 -11.58
N SER A 215 15.84 -6.56 -11.07
CA SER A 215 16.38 -5.33 -10.51
C SER A 215 17.89 -5.22 -10.71
N PRO A 216 18.47 -4.01 -10.66
CA PRO A 216 19.92 -3.84 -10.76
C PRO A 216 20.72 -4.51 -9.62
N ASN A 217 20.07 -4.76 -8.48
CA ASN A 217 20.67 -5.40 -7.31
C ASN A 217 19.73 -6.49 -6.80
N PRO A 218 19.67 -7.64 -7.50
CA PRO A 218 18.75 -8.71 -7.15
C PRO A 218 19.05 -9.24 -5.74
N GLN A 219 17.99 -9.67 -5.07
CA GLN A 219 18.05 -10.24 -3.74
C GLN A 219 17.20 -11.50 -3.68
N LEU A 220 17.69 -12.51 -2.97
CA LEU A 220 16.99 -13.77 -2.75
C LEU A 220 16.70 -13.95 -1.27
N SER A 221 15.42 -14.00 -0.92
CA SER A 221 14.93 -14.39 0.41
C SER A 221 14.45 -15.84 0.35
N THR A 222 14.94 -16.72 1.23
CA THR A 222 14.63 -18.16 1.13
C THR A 222 13.37 -18.57 1.86
N SER A 223 12.95 -17.83 2.90
CA SER A 223 11.75 -18.15 3.69
C SER A 223 10.51 -17.38 3.22
N ASP A 224 10.71 -16.16 2.72
CA ASP A 224 9.64 -15.30 2.19
C ASP A 224 10.10 -14.62 0.89
N PRO A 225 9.91 -15.27 -0.27
CA PRO A 225 10.60 -14.93 -1.53
C PRO A 225 10.38 -13.50 -2.04
N ASP A 226 9.23 -12.91 -1.77
CA ASP A 226 8.92 -11.55 -2.22
C ASP A 226 9.42 -10.46 -1.29
N SER A 227 9.89 -10.82 -0.09
CA SER A 227 10.43 -9.85 0.86
C SER A 227 11.81 -9.35 0.42
N ARG A 228 12.17 -8.12 0.83
CA ARG A 228 13.45 -7.51 0.45
C ARG A 228 14.12 -6.87 1.66
N HIS A 229 15.45 -6.90 1.68
CA HIS A 229 16.23 -6.18 2.69
C HIS A 229 16.21 -4.69 2.35
N GLN A 230 15.63 -3.90 3.25
CA GLN A 230 15.42 -2.47 3.08
C GLN A 230 15.84 -1.72 4.34
N ILE A 231 16.13 -0.42 4.18
CA ILE A 231 16.34 0.50 5.29
C ILE A 231 14.98 0.85 5.90
N VAL A 232 14.85 0.67 7.21
CA VAL A 232 13.64 1.02 7.97
C VAL A 232 13.77 2.43 8.55
N ARG A 233 14.91 2.74 9.17
CA ARG A 233 15.17 4.06 9.76
C ARG A 233 16.67 4.28 9.93
N GLY A 234 17.22 5.32 9.32
CA GLY A 234 18.65 5.63 9.41
C GLY A 234 19.51 4.47 8.92
N THR A 235 20.32 3.89 9.82
CA THR A 235 21.17 2.72 9.55
C THR A 235 20.47 1.38 9.83
N VAL A 236 19.29 1.41 10.45
CA VAL A 236 18.54 0.20 10.79
C VAL A 236 17.91 -0.39 9.53
N THR A 237 18.28 -1.63 9.22
CA THR A 237 17.79 -2.37 8.07
C THR A 237 17.08 -3.64 8.49
N GLU A 238 16.02 -4.02 7.78
CA GLU A 238 15.24 -5.23 8.00
C GLU A 238 14.85 -5.89 6.69
N VAL A 239 14.52 -7.18 6.74
CA VAL A 239 13.85 -7.86 5.61
C VAL A 239 12.35 -7.64 5.78
N CYS A 240 11.76 -6.86 4.88
CA CYS A 240 10.43 -6.32 5.08
C CYS A 240 9.67 -6.09 3.76
N TYR A 241 8.37 -5.88 3.90
CA TYR A 241 7.51 -5.29 2.89
C TYR A 241 7.29 -3.80 3.17
N THR A 242 6.97 -3.04 2.13
CA THR A 242 6.55 -1.65 2.19
C THR A 242 5.03 -1.58 2.02
N ALA A 243 4.31 -1.19 3.05
CA ALA A 243 2.87 -0.92 2.99
C ALA A 243 2.65 0.54 2.64
N GLN A 244 2.12 0.83 1.45
CA GLN A 244 1.69 2.15 1.02
C GLN A 244 0.22 2.32 1.40
N THR A 245 -0.14 3.42 2.07
CA THR A 245 -1.52 3.69 2.48
C THR A 245 -1.92 5.13 2.21
N THR A 246 -3.19 5.34 1.94
CA THR A 246 -3.77 6.68 1.78
C THR A 246 -4.89 6.88 2.80
N VAL A 247 -4.88 8.02 3.48
CA VAL A 247 -5.78 8.38 4.57
C VAL A 247 -6.57 9.63 4.19
N ASP A 248 -7.88 9.63 4.41
CA ASP A 248 -8.73 10.82 4.33
C ASP A 248 -8.66 11.65 5.62
N ALA A 249 -8.60 12.97 5.47
CA ALA A 249 -8.36 13.88 6.59
C ALA A 249 -9.53 14.05 7.57
N GLN A 250 -10.79 13.87 7.12
CA GLN A 250 -11.96 14.23 7.92
C GLN A 250 -12.07 13.35 9.17
N ASN A 251 -12.06 12.03 8.98
CA ASN A 251 -12.21 11.05 10.06
C ASN A 251 -11.04 10.08 10.19
N LYS A 252 -9.94 10.34 9.48
CA LYS A 252 -8.72 9.51 9.49
C LYS A 252 -9.01 8.07 9.05
N ILE A 253 -9.89 7.93 8.07
CA ILE A 253 -10.27 6.65 7.45
C ILE A 253 -9.23 6.31 6.39
N LEU A 254 -8.75 5.06 6.39
CA LEU A 254 -7.87 4.56 5.33
C LEU A 254 -8.72 4.29 4.08
N ILE A 255 -8.38 4.92 2.96
CA ILE A 255 -9.12 4.76 1.70
C ILE A 255 -8.47 3.78 0.73
N ASP A 256 -7.14 3.60 0.82
CA ASP A 256 -6.39 2.67 -0.05
C ASP A 256 -5.20 2.06 0.67
N TYR A 257 -4.82 0.86 0.22
CA TYR A 257 -3.54 0.26 0.55
C TYR A 257 -2.95 -0.57 -0.60
N LYS A 258 -1.62 -0.63 -0.62
CA LYS A 258 -0.85 -1.53 -1.49
C LYS A 258 0.40 -1.99 -0.77
N LEU A 259 0.58 -3.32 -0.67
CA LEU A 259 1.83 -3.90 -0.21
C LEU A 259 2.78 -4.04 -1.39
N THR A 260 4.03 -3.61 -1.24
CA THR A 260 5.07 -3.71 -2.26
C THR A 260 6.39 -4.21 -1.64
N ASN A 261 7.26 -4.74 -2.47
CA ASN A 261 8.65 -5.06 -2.11
C ASN A 261 9.65 -4.00 -2.62
N ALA A 262 9.12 -2.92 -3.20
CA ALA A 262 9.87 -1.80 -3.72
C ALA A 262 9.98 -0.67 -2.70
N ASN A 263 10.92 0.22 -2.99
CA ASN A 263 11.13 1.49 -2.31
C ASN A 263 9.95 2.44 -2.57
N ASP A 264 9.79 3.43 -1.71
CA ASP A 264 8.76 4.47 -1.73
C ASP A 264 9.01 5.61 -2.73
N LYS A 265 10.24 5.81 -3.19
CA LYS A 265 10.63 6.95 -4.06
C LYS A 265 9.78 7.19 -5.31
N LYS A 266 9.13 6.16 -5.86
CA LYS A 266 8.27 6.23 -7.07
C LYS A 266 6.85 5.68 -6.82
N ALA A 267 6.31 5.95 -5.63
CA ALA A 267 5.02 5.40 -5.21
C ALA A 267 3.85 6.39 -5.30
N MET A 268 4.11 7.70 -5.27
CA MET A 268 3.09 8.74 -5.17
C MET A 268 2.10 8.70 -6.35
N GLY A 269 2.57 8.71 -7.59
CA GLY A 269 1.72 8.72 -8.78
C GLY A 269 0.76 7.53 -8.81
N GLY A 270 1.25 6.34 -8.46
CA GLY A 270 0.42 5.15 -8.33
C GLY A 270 -0.60 5.23 -7.19
N MET A 271 -0.27 5.89 -6.07
CA MET A 271 -1.21 6.14 -4.97
C MET A 271 -2.30 7.14 -5.36
N LEU A 272 -1.92 8.22 -6.05
CA LEU A 272 -2.84 9.24 -6.57
C LEU A 272 -3.82 8.67 -7.59
N ALA A 273 -3.35 7.85 -8.53
CA ALA A 273 -4.23 7.20 -9.51
C ALA A 273 -5.29 6.33 -8.82
N ARG A 274 -4.91 5.55 -7.80
CA ARG A 274 -5.86 4.73 -7.03
C ARG A 274 -6.82 5.60 -6.21
N ALA A 275 -6.33 6.67 -5.58
CA ALA A 275 -7.15 7.61 -4.83
C ALA A 275 -8.21 8.28 -5.71
N LYS A 276 -7.82 8.74 -6.92
CA LYS A 276 -8.75 9.28 -7.94
C LYS A 276 -9.86 8.29 -8.26
N THR A 277 -9.54 7.03 -8.50
CA THR A 277 -10.55 5.99 -8.77
C THR A 277 -11.48 5.75 -7.58
N ILE A 278 -10.97 5.76 -6.35
CA ILE A 278 -11.74 5.45 -5.14
C ILE A 278 -12.65 6.63 -4.76
N LEU A 279 -12.11 7.84 -4.76
CA LEU A 279 -12.82 9.08 -4.43
C LEU A 279 -13.70 9.59 -5.57
N ARG A 280 -13.47 9.12 -6.81
CA ARG A 280 -14.20 9.53 -8.03
C ARG A 280 -14.13 11.04 -8.31
N THR A 281 -13.07 11.69 -7.85
CA THR A 281 -12.80 13.12 -8.07
C THR A 281 -11.29 13.34 -8.12
N THR A 282 -10.88 14.47 -8.69
CA THR A 282 -9.50 14.98 -8.65
C THR A 282 -9.39 16.25 -7.80
N HIS A 283 -10.53 16.78 -7.32
CA HIS A 283 -10.62 17.99 -6.54
C HIS A 283 -10.24 17.75 -5.07
N PHE A 284 -9.04 17.23 -4.85
CA PHE A 284 -8.45 17.06 -3.53
C PHE A 284 -6.99 17.46 -3.53
N THR A 285 -6.51 17.87 -2.36
CA THR A 285 -5.08 18.10 -2.11
C THR A 285 -4.47 16.86 -1.47
N ALA A 286 -3.32 16.42 -1.97
CA ALA A 286 -2.63 15.24 -1.47
C ALA A 286 -1.29 15.58 -0.81
N LEU A 287 -1.13 15.16 0.44
CA LEU A 287 0.05 15.40 1.26
C LEU A 287 0.98 14.20 1.26
N TYR A 288 2.26 14.41 1.01
CA TYR A 288 3.29 13.36 1.11
C TYR A 288 4.55 13.85 1.84
N ASP A 289 5.31 12.92 2.40
CA ASP A 289 6.60 13.24 3.01
C ASP A 289 7.65 13.64 1.97
N LYS A 290 8.72 14.30 2.42
CA LYS A 290 9.87 14.70 1.61
C LYS A 290 10.50 13.54 0.84
N GLY A 291 10.27 12.28 1.20
CA GLY A 291 10.72 11.11 0.45
C GLY A 291 10.12 10.99 -0.97
N TYR A 292 9.01 11.68 -1.25
CA TYR A 292 8.21 11.56 -2.48
C TYR A 292 8.48 12.67 -3.51
N HIS A 293 9.66 13.30 -3.47
CA HIS A 293 10.02 14.46 -4.31
C HIS A 293 10.51 14.13 -5.74
N THR A 294 10.24 12.92 -6.25
CA THR A 294 10.72 12.51 -7.58
C THR A 294 9.95 13.28 -8.67
N GLY A 295 10.66 13.94 -9.59
CA GLY A 295 10.06 14.78 -10.66
C GLY A 295 8.96 14.09 -11.49
N SER A 296 9.15 12.82 -11.86
CA SER A 296 8.15 12.05 -12.62
C SER A 296 6.83 11.86 -11.88
N GLU A 297 6.87 11.84 -10.54
CA GLU A 297 5.67 11.69 -9.70
C GLU A 297 4.86 12.98 -9.67
N PHE A 298 5.51 14.14 -9.62
CA PHE A 298 4.83 15.44 -9.75
C PHE A 298 4.21 15.60 -11.13
N HIS A 299 4.93 15.22 -12.18
CA HIS A 299 4.37 15.20 -13.53
C HIS A 299 3.11 14.32 -13.63
N THR A 300 3.14 13.14 -13.00
CA THR A 300 1.96 12.26 -12.93
C THR A 300 0.82 12.91 -12.15
N ALA A 301 1.11 13.59 -11.03
CA ALA A 301 0.11 14.29 -10.23
C ALA A 301 -0.57 15.42 -11.03
N ASP A 302 0.21 16.25 -11.71
CA ASP A 302 -0.28 17.35 -12.52
C ASP A 302 -1.07 16.82 -13.74
N HIS A 303 -0.61 15.75 -14.40
CA HIS A 303 -1.36 15.08 -15.47
C HIS A 303 -2.70 14.50 -15.00
N LEU A 304 -2.76 14.02 -13.75
CA LEU A 304 -4.02 13.57 -13.14
C LEU A 304 -4.94 14.71 -12.72
N GLY A 305 -4.45 15.96 -12.72
CA GLY A 305 -5.17 17.15 -12.25
C GLY A 305 -5.27 17.22 -10.73
N ILE A 306 -4.29 16.69 -9.99
CA ILE A 306 -4.33 16.59 -8.52
C ILE A 306 -3.26 17.49 -7.90
N ALA A 307 -3.69 18.38 -7.01
CA ALA A 307 -2.78 19.22 -6.26
C ALA A 307 -1.99 18.39 -5.22
N THR A 308 -0.67 18.50 -5.26
CA THR A 308 0.23 17.86 -4.30
C THR A 308 0.99 18.87 -3.46
N LEU A 309 1.23 18.51 -2.20
CA LEU A 309 2.11 19.23 -1.28
C LEU A 309 3.17 18.26 -0.76
N VAL A 310 4.38 18.41 -1.30
CA VAL A 310 5.56 17.63 -0.91
C VAL A 310 6.72 18.57 -0.63
N ALA A 311 7.30 18.53 0.57
CA ALA A 311 8.48 19.33 0.87
C ALA A 311 9.67 18.82 0.04
N ILE A 312 10.29 19.71 -0.73
CA ILE A 312 11.49 19.40 -1.51
C ILE A 312 12.71 19.71 -0.63
N PRO A 313 13.64 18.76 -0.43
CA PRO A 313 14.84 19.02 0.35
C PRO A 313 15.67 20.13 -0.28
N ALA A 314 16.30 20.97 0.56
CA ALA A 314 17.22 22.00 0.09
C ALA A 314 18.35 21.38 -0.76
N ILE A 315 18.78 22.13 -1.78
CA ILE A 315 19.85 21.71 -2.69
C ILE A 315 21.11 21.40 -1.85
N GLY A 316 21.67 20.20 -2.00
CA GLY A 316 22.86 19.80 -1.23
C GLY A 316 24.07 20.68 -1.56
N ARG A 317 24.99 20.87 -0.59
CA ARG A 317 26.17 21.75 -0.71
C ARG A 317 26.98 21.57 -2.01
N LYS A 318 27.10 20.34 -2.51
CA LYS A 318 27.84 20.04 -3.77
C LYS A 318 27.19 20.62 -5.03
N SER A 319 25.91 20.96 -4.98
CA SER A 319 25.15 21.54 -6.09
C SER A 319 24.89 23.03 -5.89
N GLN A 320 25.33 23.60 -4.77
CA GLN A 320 25.29 25.04 -4.51
C GLN A 320 26.47 25.74 -5.18
N ALA A 321 26.30 27.02 -5.48
CA ALA A 321 27.40 27.87 -5.88
C ALA A 321 28.34 28.13 -4.68
N PRO A 322 29.62 28.50 -4.92
CA PRO A 322 30.52 28.96 -3.86
C PRO A 322 29.90 30.07 -2.99
N ASN A 323 29.15 30.98 -3.61
CA ASN A 323 28.32 31.95 -2.91
C ASN A 323 26.82 31.66 -3.17
N PRO A 324 25.99 31.51 -2.11
CA PRO A 324 24.57 31.18 -2.22
C PRO A 324 23.75 32.11 -3.12
N ARG A 325 24.14 33.38 -3.29
CA ARG A 325 23.47 34.34 -4.20
C ARG A 325 23.48 33.91 -5.67
N TYR A 326 24.35 32.96 -6.04
CA TYR A 326 24.46 32.42 -7.40
C TYR A 326 23.99 30.96 -7.50
N ASN A 327 23.17 30.51 -6.54
CA ASN A 327 22.45 29.24 -6.68
C ASN A 327 21.52 29.26 -7.88
N ALA A 328 21.24 28.07 -8.43
CA ALA A 328 20.41 27.92 -9.62
C ALA A 328 18.97 28.45 -9.44
N GLU A 329 18.51 28.61 -8.21
CA GLU A 329 17.19 29.18 -7.86
C GLU A 329 17.07 30.68 -8.21
N TYR A 330 18.18 31.41 -8.25
CA TYR A 330 18.21 32.83 -8.63
C TYR A 330 18.40 33.05 -10.15
N PHE A 331 18.39 31.98 -10.94
CA PHE A 331 18.41 32.07 -12.40
C PHE A 331 16.98 32.05 -12.92
N ASN A 332 16.55 33.15 -13.51
CA ASN A 332 15.18 33.31 -13.98
C ASN A 332 15.00 32.60 -15.32
N TYR A 333 14.04 31.69 -15.41
CA TYR A 333 13.71 31.01 -16.65
C TYR A 333 12.66 31.80 -17.42
N ASN A 334 12.90 32.01 -18.71
CA ASN A 334 11.90 32.51 -19.65
C ASN A 334 11.53 31.38 -20.63
N SER A 335 10.25 31.01 -20.69
CA SER A 335 9.73 29.96 -21.57
C SER A 335 9.75 30.35 -23.04
N ASP A 336 9.67 31.65 -23.35
CA ASP A 336 9.72 32.19 -24.70
C ASP A 336 10.64 33.42 -24.67
N PRO A 337 11.94 33.29 -25.03
CA PRO A 337 12.48 32.38 -26.06
C PRO A 337 13.28 31.15 -25.56
N ASP A 338 12.84 30.43 -24.52
CA ASP A 338 13.54 29.29 -23.88
C ASP A 338 14.98 29.64 -23.42
N THR A 339 15.08 30.58 -22.47
CA THR A 339 16.37 31.09 -21.97
C THR A 339 16.40 31.23 -20.45
N TYR A 340 17.61 31.34 -19.89
CA TYR A 340 17.81 31.67 -18.49
C TYR A 340 18.55 33.01 -18.35
N THR A 341 18.15 33.86 -17.42
CA THR A 341 18.88 35.08 -17.07
C THR A 341 19.59 34.88 -15.73
N CYS A 342 20.90 35.12 -15.69
CA CYS A 342 21.67 35.00 -14.45
C CYS A 342 21.52 36.24 -13.56
N PRO A 343 21.94 36.19 -12.27
CA PRO A 343 21.92 37.34 -11.37
C PRO A 343 22.77 38.54 -11.82
N GLN A 344 23.64 38.37 -12.83
CA GLN A 344 24.43 39.45 -13.44
C GLN A 344 23.78 39.98 -14.74
N GLY A 345 22.57 39.55 -15.06
CA GLY A 345 21.83 39.99 -16.26
C GLY A 345 22.21 39.28 -17.56
N HIS A 346 23.21 38.39 -17.56
CA HIS A 346 23.59 37.66 -18.78
C HIS A 346 22.60 36.53 -19.11
N THR A 347 22.28 36.41 -20.39
CA THR A 347 21.41 35.36 -20.93
C THR A 347 22.19 34.07 -21.21
N LEU A 348 21.62 32.94 -20.78
CA LEU A 348 22.07 31.58 -21.04
C LEU A 348 21.09 30.92 -22.01
N THR A 349 21.63 30.34 -23.08
CA THR A 349 20.86 29.67 -24.12
C THR A 349 21.19 28.18 -24.15
N SER A 350 20.26 27.38 -24.70
CA SER A 350 20.48 25.97 -24.97
C SER A 350 20.83 25.75 -26.44
N ASN A 351 21.58 24.70 -26.74
CA ASN A 351 21.80 24.22 -28.11
C ASN A 351 20.66 23.30 -28.61
N GLY A 352 19.56 23.18 -27.86
CA GLY A 352 18.41 22.33 -28.18
C GLY A 352 18.64 20.84 -27.88
N THR A 353 19.87 20.40 -27.60
CA THR A 353 20.17 18.99 -27.32
C THR A 353 19.53 18.53 -26.02
N GLN A 354 18.78 17.44 -26.08
CA GLN A 354 18.25 16.76 -24.91
C GLN A 354 19.22 15.67 -24.44
N TYR A 355 19.75 15.83 -23.24
CA TYR A 355 20.60 14.84 -22.60
C TYR A 355 19.74 13.85 -21.82
N LYS A 356 20.08 12.56 -21.88
CA LYS A 356 19.43 11.51 -21.09
C LYS A 356 20.19 11.28 -19.80
N ALA A 357 19.52 11.51 -18.67
CA ALA A 357 19.90 10.93 -17.39
C ALA A 357 19.23 9.55 -17.24
N ARG A 358 19.56 8.82 -16.17
CA ARG A 358 19.04 7.46 -15.91
C ARG A 358 17.50 7.36 -15.91
N ASN A 359 16.78 8.42 -15.55
CA ASN A 359 15.31 8.39 -15.36
C ASN A 359 14.57 9.61 -15.93
N TYR A 360 15.26 10.53 -16.60
CA TYR A 360 14.67 11.77 -17.10
C TYR A 360 15.57 12.38 -18.18
N THR A 361 15.01 13.26 -19.01
CA THR A 361 15.77 14.09 -19.93
C THR A 361 15.92 15.51 -19.39
N PHE A 362 17.01 16.17 -19.78
CA PHE A 362 17.29 17.55 -19.40
C PHE A 362 18.01 18.30 -20.53
N LYS A 363 17.81 19.62 -20.55
CA LYS A 363 18.55 20.56 -21.39
C LYS A 363 19.63 21.26 -20.57
N GLN A 364 20.73 21.61 -21.22
CA GLN A 364 21.79 22.44 -20.64
C GLN A 364 21.72 23.85 -21.20
N TYR A 365 21.87 24.85 -20.33
CA TYR A 365 21.91 26.27 -20.66
C TYR A 365 23.26 26.82 -20.24
N LYS A 366 23.92 27.52 -21.16
CA LYS A 366 25.28 28.06 -20.98
C LYS A 366 25.39 29.41 -21.68
N THR A 367 26.41 30.17 -21.28
CA THR A 367 26.73 31.46 -21.91
C THR A 367 28.24 31.65 -22.03
N LYS A 368 28.68 32.31 -23.10
CA LYS A 368 30.08 32.70 -23.29
C LYS A 368 30.51 33.84 -22.35
N ALA A 369 29.55 34.65 -21.88
CA ALA A 369 29.78 35.75 -20.94
C ALA A 369 30.42 35.30 -19.62
N CYS A 370 30.24 34.03 -19.23
CA CYS A 370 30.88 33.46 -18.05
C CYS A 370 32.41 33.44 -18.10
N LYS A 371 33.05 33.57 -19.28
CA LYS A 371 34.52 33.55 -19.41
C LYS A 371 35.17 34.81 -18.86
N THR A 372 34.51 35.96 -18.98
CA THR A 372 35.00 37.28 -18.56
C THR A 372 34.24 37.84 -17.36
N CYS A 373 33.41 37.02 -16.70
CA CYS A 373 32.53 37.46 -15.62
C CYS A 373 33.30 37.66 -14.31
N VAL A 374 33.18 38.87 -13.72
CA VAL A 374 33.87 39.26 -12.49
C VAL A 374 33.49 38.42 -11.26
N VAL A 375 32.27 37.86 -11.23
CA VAL A 375 31.78 37.03 -10.12
C VAL A 375 31.93 35.53 -10.36
N ARG A 376 32.76 35.12 -11.33
CA ARG A 376 32.92 33.72 -11.74
C ARG A 376 33.27 32.80 -10.58
N GLU A 377 34.25 33.17 -9.76
CA GLU A 377 34.71 32.39 -8.61
C GLU A 377 33.64 32.23 -7.53
N ASN A 378 32.73 33.20 -7.43
CA ASN A 378 31.58 33.14 -6.53
C ASN A 378 30.41 32.31 -7.10
N CYS A 379 30.34 32.18 -8.44
CA CYS A 379 29.21 31.57 -9.14
C CYS A 379 29.42 30.07 -9.45
N THR A 380 30.64 29.66 -9.81
CA THR A 380 30.96 28.29 -10.24
C THR A 380 32.38 27.87 -9.87
N THR A 381 32.57 26.58 -9.56
CA THR A 381 33.89 25.96 -9.34
C THR A 381 34.50 25.40 -10.63
N SER A 382 33.75 25.40 -11.72
CA SER A 382 34.19 24.88 -13.02
C SER A 382 35.29 25.77 -13.61
N LYS A 383 36.49 25.20 -13.81
CA LYS A 383 37.64 25.92 -14.40
C LYS A 383 37.46 26.18 -15.89
N VAL A 384 36.97 25.19 -16.65
CA VAL A 384 36.91 25.23 -18.12
C VAL A 384 35.61 25.84 -18.64
N ASN A 385 34.47 25.38 -18.13
CA ASN A 385 33.16 25.85 -18.55
C ASN A 385 32.61 26.88 -17.55
N GLY A 386 31.76 27.80 -17.98
CA GLY A 386 31.03 28.70 -17.08
C GLY A 386 30.05 27.97 -16.16
N LYS A 387 29.19 28.72 -15.47
CA LYS A 387 28.02 28.12 -14.81
C LYS A 387 27.13 27.48 -15.88
N VAL A 388 26.78 26.20 -15.69
CA VAL A 388 25.84 25.48 -16.54
C VAL A 388 24.58 25.21 -15.74
N ILE A 389 23.44 25.65 -16.26
CA ILE A 389 22.13 25.37 -15.67
C ILE A 389 21.53 24.16 -16.38
N GLN A 390 21.09 23.18 -15.60
CA GLN A 390 20.39 22.01 -16.10
C GLN A 390 18.91 22.14 -15.78
N ARG A 391 18.06 22.13 -16.81
CA ARG A 391 16.60 22.10 -16.67
C ARG A 391 16.09 20.75 -17.11
N SER A 392 15.50 20.00 -16.19
CA SER A 392 14.82 18.73 -16.49
C SER A 392 13.43 18.98 -17.07
N GLN A 393 12.91 18.00 -17.80
CA GLN A 393 11.50 17.99 -18.25
C GLN A 393 10.48 18.14 -17.10
N TYR A 394 10.87 17.84 -15.85
CA TYR A 394 10.00 17.89 -14.67
C TYR A 394 10.23 19.13 -13.80
N THR A 395 11.14 20.02 -14.17
CA THR A 395 11.52 21.17 -13.35
C THR A 395 10.33 22.08 -13.07
N GLN A 396 9.44 22.26 -14.04
CA GLN A 396 8.23 23.07 -13.87
C GLN A 396 7.29 22.46 -12.81
N ASN A 397 7.00 21.17 -12.90
CA ASN A 397 6.14 20.47 -11.94
C ASN A 397 6.66 20.58 -10.49
N ILE A 398 7.98 20.49 -10.33
CA ILE A 398 8.66 20.64 -9.03
C ILE A 398 8.51 22.08 -8.51
N GLN A 399 8.71 23.09 -9.37
CA GLN A 399 8.55 24.50 -9.02
C GLN A 399 7.11 24.84 -8.64
N ASP A 400 6.12 24.30 -9.35
CA ASP A 400 4.71 24.53 -9.05
C ASP A 400 4.31 23.92 -7.71
N ASN A 401 4.80 22.72 -7.38
CA ASN A 401 4.65 22.15 -6.04
C ASN A 401 5.34 23.02 -4.96
N ALA A 402 6.53 23.58 -5.24
CA ALA A 402 7.21 24.46 -4.31
C ALA A 402 6.40 25.74 -4.02
N LYS A 403 5.78 26.33 -5.06
CA LYS A 403 4.85 27.46 -4.91
C LYS A 403 3.65 27.08 -4.03
N ARG A 404 3.04 25.91 -4.28
CA ARG A 404 1.92 25.41 -3.46
C ARG A 404 2.32 25.24 -1.99
N ILE A 405 3.51 24.71 -1.71
CA ILE A 405 4.03 24.59 -0.34
C ILE A 405 4.24 25.96 0.31
N ALA A 406 4.82 26.92 -0.42
CA ALA A 406 5.02 28.27 0.10
C ALA A 406 3.69 28.98 0.43
N GLN A 407 2.65 28.75 -0.37
CA GLN A 407 1.31 29.30 -0.15
C GLN A 407 0.52 28.56 0.95
N SER A 408 0.71 27.25 1.10
CA SER A 408 -0.12 26.37 1.94
C SER A 408 0.68 25.61 3.00
N GLY A 409 1.71 26.24 3.57
CA GLY A 409 2.64 25.61 4.52
C GLY A 409 1.97 25.05 5.78
N GLU A 410 0.95 25.73 6.32
CA GLU A 410 0.19 25.24 7.48
C GLU A 410 -0.58 23.96 7.19
N LEU A 411 -1.13 23.83 5.98
CA LEU A 411 -1.85 22.64 5.56
C LEU A 411 -0.88 21.44 5.44
N TYR A 412 0.36 21.69 5.00
CA TYR A 412 1.41 20.65 4.97
C TYR A 412 1.75 20.11 6.37
N LYS A 413 1.77 20.95 7.43
CA LYS A 413 2.05 20.50 8.81
C LYS A 413 1.05 19.45 9.30
N ARG A 414 -0.20 19.49 8.82
CA ARG A 414 -1.24 18.50 9.16
C ARG A 414 -0.89 17.08 8.69
N ARG A 415 -0.02 16.92 7.68
CA ARG A 415 0.40 15.61 7.13
C ARG A 415 0.80 14.62 8.22
N GLN A 416 1.64 15.06 9.16
CA GLN A 416 2.18 14.18 10.22
C GLN A 416 1.04 13.62 11.07
N ALA A 417 0.14 14.48 11.55
CA ALA A 417 -0.98 14.08 12.40
C ALA A 417 -2.02 13.18 11.67
N LEU A 418 -2.14 13.30 10.34
CA LEU A 418 -3.06 12.50 9.55
C LEU A 418 -2.57 11.05 9.37
N VAL A 419 -1.30 10.88 9.02
CA VAL A 419 -0.74 9.56 8.72
C VAL A 419 -0.28 8.84 10.00
N GLU A 420 0.31 9.55 10.96
CA GLU A 420 0.80 8.94 12.20
C GLU A 420 -0.34 8.44 13.08
N HIS A 421 -1.56 8.95 12.92
CA HIS A 421 -2.71 8.48 13.69
C HIS A 421 -3.04 7.00 13.41
N PRO A 422 -3.33 6.57 12.15
CA PRO A 422 -3.56 5.15 11.85
C PRO A 422 -2.30 4.31 12.13
N TYR A 423 -1.10 4.77 11.77
CA TYR A 423 0.12 4.01 12.01
C TYR A 423 0.46 3.85 13.49
N GLY A 424 0.30 4.89 14.30
CA GLY A 424 0.47 4.83 15.75
C GLY A 424 -0.51 3.85 16.38
N THR A 425 -1.78 3.91 15.99
CA THR A 425 -2.81 2.97 16.45
C THR A 425 -2.44 1.52 16.08
N ILE A 426 -2.22 1.26 14.80
CA ILE A 426 -2.00 -0.10 14.27
C ILE A 426 -0.68 -0.69 14.77
N LYS A 427 0.42 0.08 14.77
CA LYS A 427 1.75 -0.43 15.10
C LYS A 427 2.05 -0.40 16.58
N ARG A 428 1.70 0.68 17.28
CA ARG A 428 2.05 0.86 18.71
C ARG A 428 0.97 0.32 19.62
N GLN A 429 -0.28 0.68 19.40
CA GLN A 429 -1.36 0.21 20.28
C GLN A 429 -1.73 -1.24 19.97
N TRP A 430 -1.79 -1.65 18.70
CA TRP A 430 -2.25 -2.99 18.32
C TRP A 430 -1.12 -3.97 17.99
N GLY A 431 0.13 -3.51 17.98
CA GLY A 431 1.31 -4.38 17.81
C GLY A 431 1.55 -4.90 16.39
N PHE A 432 0.93 -4.31 15.36
CA PHE A 432 1.09 -4.76 13.97
C PHE A 432 2.39 -4.23 13.33
N ASN A 433 3.53 -4.79 13.72
CA ASN A 433 4.85 -4.40 13.20
C ASN A 433 5.48 -5.43 12.24
N HIS A 434 4.82 -6.57 12.04
CA HIS A 434 5.29 -7.68 11.21
C HIS A 434 4.11 -8.41 10.56
N ILE A 435 4.38 -8.98 9.38
CA ILE A 435 3.49 -9.91 8.69
C ILE A 435 3.64 -11.30 9.31
N LEU A 436 2.53 -12.01 9.50
CA LEU A 436 2.54 -13.39 10.05
C LEU A 436 2.57 -14.45 8.95
N THR A 437 2.02 -14.14 7.78
CA THR A 437 1.99 -15.09 6.67
C THR A 437 3.36 -15.24 6.03
N LYS A 438 3.77 -16.49 5.81
CA LYS A 438 4.82 -16.85 4.84
C LYS A 438 4.17 -17.00 3.46
N LYS A 439 4.99 -17.09 2.39
CA LYS A 439 4.58 -17.41 1.00
C LYS A 439 4.23 -16.20 0.13
N GLY A 440 4.96 -15.10 0.28
CA GLY A 440 4.96 -14.02 -0.70
C GLY A 440 3.91 -12.94 -0.49
N ILE A 441 3.92 -11.99 -1.41
CA ILE A 441 3.31 -10.67 -1.23
C ILE A 441 1.78 -10.72 -1.24
N GLN A 442 1.17 -11.71 -1.90
CA GLN A 442 -0.27 -11.86 -1.96
C GLN A 442 -0.84 -12.23 -0.57
N ALA A 443 -0.28 -13.25 0.08
CA ALA A 443 -0.68 -13.63 1.42
C ALA A 443 -0.41 -12.50 2.45
N ALA A 444 0.74 -11.83 2.32
CA ALA A 444 1.10 -10.69 3.14
C ALA A 444 0.13 -9.49 2.94
N SER A 445 -0.35 -9.28 1.72
CA SER A 445 -1.33 -8.25 1.39
C SER A 445 -2.72 -8.55 2.00
N ALA A 446 -3.08 -9.82 2.15
CA ALA A 446 -4.28 -10.23 2.88
C ALA A 446 -4.18 -9.92 4.38
N ASP A 447 -3.04 -10.24 5.01
CA ASP A 447 -2.76 -9.93 6.43
C ASP A 447 -2.83 -8.41 6.69
N LEU A 448 -2.20 -7.60 5.83
CA LEU A 448 -2.36 -6.14 5.88
C LEU A 448 -3.81 -5.70 5.70
N GLY A 449 -4.51 -6.24 4.68
CA GLY A 449 -5.88 -5.88 4.37
C GLY A 449 -6.84 -6.08 5.54
N LEU A 450 -6.75 -7.23 6.22
CA LEU A 450 -7.54 -7.52 7.43
C LEU A 450 -7.25 -6.55 8.56
N MET A 451 -5.98 -6.17 8.77
CA MET A 451 -5.61 -5.19 9.79
C MET A 451 -6.17 -3.79 9.49
N LEU A 452 -6.09 -3.34 8.24
CA LEU A 452 -6.61 -2.03 7.85
C LEU A 452 -8.14 -2.01 7.84
N LEU A 453 -8.78 -3.13 7.50
CA LEU A 453 -10.24 -3.32 7.63
C LEU A 453 -10.66 -3.21 9.10
N ALA A 454 -9.99 -3.93 10.00
CA ALA A 454 -10.26 -3.84 11.44
C ALA A 454 -10.08 -2.42 11.98
N TYR A 455 -9.07 -1.69 11.50
CA TYR A 455 -8.91 -0.27 11.81
C TYR A 455 -10.10 0.57 11.36
N ASN A 456 -10.49 0.45 10.09
CA ASN A 456 -11.63 1.20 9.56
C ASN A 456 -12.93 0.87 10.31
N LEU A 457 -13.22 -0.41 10.56
CA LEU A 457 -14.41 -0.82 11.30
C LEU A 457 -14.42 -0.26 12.73
N LYS A 458 -13.31 -0.34 13.48
CA LYS A 458 -13.23 0.30 14.80
C LYS A 458 -13.42 1.82 14.75
N ARG A 459 -12.93 2.49 13.69
CA ARG A 459 -13.18 3.93 13.51
C ARG A 459 -14.66 4.20 13.25
N LEU A 460 -15.31 3.42 12.38
CA LEU A 460 -16.74 3.54 12.09
C LEU A 460 -17.59 3.29 13.34
N PHE A 461 -17.26 2.28 14.14
CA PHE A 461 -17.98 1.96 15.37
C PHE A 461 -17.87 3.11 16.39
N LYS A 462 -16.66 3.67 16.56
CA LYS A 462 -16.46 4.82 17.44
C LYS A 462 -17.22 6.07 16.99
N LEU A 463 -17.40 6.24 15.69
CA LEU A 463 -18.19 7.34 15.11
C LEU A 463 -19.69 7.07 15.16
N LYS A 464 -20.13 6.04 15.89
CA LYS A 464 -21.54 5.63 16.07
C LYS A 464 -22.28 5.49 14.74
N VAL A 465 -21.61 4.94 13.73
CA VAL A 465 -22.28 4.53 12.50
C VAL A 465 -23.22 3.39 12.87
N SER A 466 -24.50 3.70 13.05
CA SER A 466 -25.53 2.68 13.16
C SER A 466 -25.63 1.97 11.82
N LEU A 467 -25.25 0.70 11.77
CA LEU A 467 -25.41 -0.14 10.59
C LEU A 467 -26.89 -0.32 10.24
N GLU A 468 -27.81 -0.19 11.20
CA GLU A 468 -29.26 -0.13 10.95
C GLU A 468 -29.64 1.12 10.15
N ALA A 469 -29.01 2.26 10.42
CA ALA A 469 -29.15 3.46 9.58
C ALA A 469 -28.52 3.26 8.18
N ALA A 470 -27.53 2.36 8.04
CA ALA A 470 -26.91 2.03 6.75
C ALA A 470 -27.87 1.20 5.88
N ILE A 471 -28.56 0.26 6.51
CA ILE A 471 -29.61 -0.56 5.89
C ILE A 471 -30.76 0.37 5.48
N LYS A 472 -31.22 1.27 6.35
CA LYS A 472 -32.22 2.29 5.99
C LYS A 472 -31.76 3.21 4.86
N HIS A 473 -30.51 3.66 4.86
CA HIS A 473 -29.97 4.50 3.77
C HIS A 473 -29.87 3.75 2.44
N SER A 474 -29.48 2.47 2.48
CA SER A 474 -29.42 1.61 1.29
C SER A 474 -30.82 1.35 0.75
N PHE A 475 -31.78 1.07 1.62
CA PHE A 475 -33.20 0.92 1.29
C PHE A 475 -33.81 2.22 0.74
N LEU A 476 -33.53 3.38 1.35
CA LEU A 476 -33.95 4.70 0.86
C LEU A 476 -33.30 5.07 -0.49
N SER A 477 -32.05 4.65 -0.73
CA SER A 477 -31.39 4.87 -2.01
C SER A 477 -31.99 4.01 -3.12
N VAL A 478 -32.39 2.77 -2.80
CA VAL A 478 -33.13 1.87 -3.70
C VAL A 478 -34.56 2.39 -3.93
N LEU A 479 -35.25 2.85 -2.88
CA LEU A 479 -36.57 3.50 -2.98
C LEU A 479 -36.51 4.77 -3.84
N LYS A 480 -35.49 5.63 -3.69
CA LYS A 480 -35.32 6.79 -4.58
C LYS A 480 -35.02 6.41 -6.03
N LEU A 481 -34.31 5.30 -6.24
CA LEU A 481 -34.06 4.74 -7.58
C LEU A 481 -35.35 4.16 -8.18
N LEU A 482 -36.17 3.49 -7.37
CA LEU A 482 -37.48 2.95 -7.75
C LEU A 482 -38.49 4.09 -8.00
N GLU A 483 -38.57 5.11 -7.15
CA GLU A 483 -39.36 6.33 -7.37
C GLU A 483 -38.88 7.09 -8.62
N GLY A 484 -37.57 7.12 -8.87
CA GLY A 484 -36.99 7.67 -10.10
C GLY A 484 -37.39 6.88 -11.35
N LEU A 485 -37.50 5.55 -11.24
CA LEU A 485 -38.01 4.67 -12.30
C LEU A 485 -39.53 4.78 -12.46
N GLU A 486 -40.30 5.01 -11.39
CA GLU A 486 -41.74 5.27 -11.48
C GLU A 486 -42.06 6.62 -12.12
N ARG A 487 -41.23 7.64 -11.91
CA ARG A 487 -41.31 8.93 -12.62
C ARG A 487 -40.97 8.85 -14.10
N LEU A 488 -40.35 7.74 -14.54
CA LEU A 488 -40.08 7.43 -15.95
C LEU A 488 -41.18 6.60 -16.62
N LYS A 489 -42.30 6.31 -15.93
CA LYS A 489 -43.47 5.70 -16.59
C LYS A 489 -44.00 6.66 -17.67
N PRO A 490 -44.09 6.24 -18.95
CA PRO A 490 -44.63 7.09 -20.00
C PRO A 490 -46.11 7.44 -19.69
N LYS A 491 -46.46 8.73 -19.76
CA LYS A 491 -47.87 9.14 -19.70
C LYS A 491 -48.57 8.62 -20.96
N VAL A 492 -49.40 7.59 -20.80
CA VAL A 492 -50.32 7.13 -21.85
C VAL A 492 -51.49 8.10 -21.87
N TYR A 493 -51.61 8.89 -22.92
CA TYR A 493 -52.82 9.65 -23.20
C TYR A 493 -53.69 8.82 -24.14
N HIS A 494 -54.90 8.47 -23.70
CA HIS A 494 -55.92 7.91 -24.57
C HIS A 494 -56.68 9.05 -25.25
N GLN A 495 -56.56 9.17 -26.56
CA GLN A 495 -57.52 9.94 -27.37
C GLN A 495 -58.55 8.97 -27.92
N ASN A 496 -59.81 9.14 -27.52
CA ASN A 496 -60.94 8.43 -28.10
C ASN A 496 -61.37 9.15 -29.38
N THR A 497 -61.17 8.51 -30.51
CA THR A 497 -61.92 8.80 -31.74
C THR A 497 -62.71 7.55 -32.12
N GLN A 498 -63.96 7.76 -32.52
CA GLN A 498 -64.88 6.69 -32.89
C GLN A 498 -64.29 5.85 -34.03
N ASN A 499 -64.18 4.55 -33.78
CA ASN A 499 -63.56 3.49 -34.58
C ASN A 499 -62.02 3.41 -34.52
N THR A 500 -61.57 2.35 -33.81
CA THR A 500 -60.21 1.83 -33.58
C THR A 500 -59.32 2.53 -32.54
N SER A 501 -58.92 1.77 -31.51
CA SER A 501 -58.00 2.17 -30.44
C SER A 501 -56.58 1.71 -30.76
N TYR A 502 -55.65 2.64 -30.96
CA TYR A 502 -54.21 2.36 -31.00
C TYR A 502 -53.48 3.10 -29.88
N ALA A 503 -52.58 2.41 -29.18
CA ALA A 503 -51.69 3.01 -28.19
C ALA A 503 -50.43 3.59 -28.86
N VAL A 504 -50.21 4.89 -28.76
CA VAL A 504 -49.00 5.56 -29.27
C VAL A 504 -47.96 5.62 -28.14
N PHE A 505 -46.84 4.91 -28.29
CA PHE A 505 -45.68 5.02 -27.41
C PHE A 505 -44.73 6.12 -27.90
N VAL A 506 -44.61 7.22 -27.16
CA VAL A 506 -43.57 8.24 -27.41
C VAL A 506 -42.29 7.83 -26.68
N GLY A 507 -41.35 7.21 -27.39
CA GLY A 507 -40.03 6.85 -26.87
C GLY A 507 -39.06 8.05 -26.87
N TYR A 508 -38.47 8.36 -25.72
CA TYR A 508 -37.32 9.27 -25.65
C TYR A 508 -36.09 8.61 -26.26
N ARG A 509 -35.47 9.27 -27.26
CA ARG A 509 -34.20 8.87 -27.90
C ARG A 509 -33.06 8.93 -26.88
N ILE A 510 -32.59 7.77 -26.40
CA ILE A 510 -31.29 7.64 -25.74
C ILE A 510 -30.24 7.50 -26.85
N CYS A 511 -29.38 8.51 -26.99
CA CYS A 511 -28.27 8.50 -27.93
C CYS A 511 -27.17 7.53 -27.44
N MET A 512 -27.21 6.27 -27.88
CA MET A 512 -26.09 5.34 -27.72
C MET A 512 -25.11 5.53 -28.89
N LEU A 513 -23.88 5.94 -28.57
CA LEU A 513 -22.73 5.91 -29.49
C LEU A 513 -22.36 4.43 -29.80
N PRO A 514 -22.12 4.05 -31.06
CA PRO A 514 -21.94 2.65 -31.43
C PRO A 514 -20.50 2.13 -31.16
N LEU A 515 -20.43 0.92 -30.61
CA LEU A 515 -19.27 0.04 -30.67
C LEU A 515 -19.11 -0.45 -32.13
N LYS A 516 -17.96 -0.23 -32.75
CA LYS A 516 -17.57 -0.88 -34.02
C LYS A 516 -17.11 -2.32 -33.76
N PRO A 517 -17.59 -3.33 -34.50
CA PRO A 517 -16.93 -4.62 -34.68
C PRO A 517 -16.30 -4.75 -36.09
N ASN A 518 -15.55 -5.84 -36.28
CA ASN A 518 -14.99 -6.46 -37.52
C ASN A 518 -13.55 -6.02 -37.90
N CYS A 519 -12.61 -6.88 -38.34
CA CYS A 519 -12.63 -8.28 -38.81
C CYS A 519 -11.23 -8.93 -38.70
N LEU A 520 -11.19 -10.26 -38.78
CA LEU A 520 -10.04 -11.16 -39.02
C LEU A 520 -9.76 -11.32 -40.53
N GLU A 521 -8.51 -11.67 -40.87
CA GLU A 521 -7.93 -12.16 -42.16
C GLU A 521 -7.86 -11.12 -43.30
N VAL A 522 -6.72 -10.85 -43.95
CA VAL A 522 -5.60 -11.69 -44.44
C VAL A 522 -4.23 -11.28 -43.89
#